data_AF-A0A7C2JLK3-F1
#
_entry.id   AF-A0A7C2JLK3-F1
#
_cell.length_a   1.000
_cell.length_b   1.000
_cell.length_c   1.000
_cell.angle_alpha   90.00
_cell.angle_beta   90.00
_cell.angle_gamma   90.00
#
_symmetry.space_group_name_H-M   'P 1'
#
loop_
_entity.id
_entity.type
_entity.pdbx_description
1 polymer ?
#
loop_
_entity_poly.entity_id
_entity_poly.type
_entity_poly.pdbx_seq_one_letter_code
_entity_poly.pdbx_strand_id
1 'polypeptide(L)'
;VVLWETLALGMRALNFSSRVAFEEENESGEPIEFPEKAFLGTMLLALVFVVAVFFAAPILLAHLLERWDVARAWVVLAEGVVRLGLFVGYIATIGLIPDIRRVFQYHGAEHMTIHAYEASRPLTVAEVRGFPKEHQRCGTSFLLVVVLVALVTFFVFDLLVDEGLLVRVASRIVLIPVVAGVSYEILRFGARYRENGLVRALFAPNIALQALTTKVPDDSQVEVAIAAFEATLEAAGPGRGAPAS
;
A
#
# COMPACT_ATOMS: atom_id res chain seq x y z
N VAL A 1 11.15 -12.12 12.08
CA VAL A 1 12.39 -11.32 12.20
C VAL A 1 12.43 -10.25 11.12
N VAL A 2 12.57 -10.61 9.83
CA VAL A 2 12.63 -9.64 8.71
C VAL A 2 11.47 -8.64 8.68
N LEU A 3 10.21 -9.08 8.74
CA LEU A 3 9.03 -8.19 8.74
C LEU A 3 9.06 -7.14 9.87
N TRP A 4 9.46 -7.56 11.07
CA TRP A 4 9.55 -6.68 12.24
C TRP A 4 10.69 -5.67 12.07
N GLU A 5 11.84 -6.10 11.58
CA GLU A 5 12.99 -5.24 11.30
C GLU A 5 12.66 -4.20 10.21
N THR A 6 12.00 -4.61 9.13
CA THR A 6 11.57 -3.71 8.06
C THR A 6 10.55 -2.68 8.56
N LEU A 7 9.58 -3.10 9.38
CA LEU A 7 8.61 -2.19 9.99
C LEU A 7 9.30 -1.18 10.92
N ALA A 8 10.18 -1.65 11.80
CA ALA A 8 10.92 -0.80 12.72
C ALA A 8 11.82 0.21 11.98
N LEU A 9 12.49 -0.22 10.91
CA LEU A 9 13.29 0.65 10.06
C LEU A 9 12.43 1.69 9.34
N GLY A 10 11.29 1.28 8.78
CA GLY A 10 10.34 2.18 8.13
C GLY A 10 9.82 3.26 9.09
N MET A 11 9.46 2.89 10.32
CA MET A 11 9.04 3.85 11.35
C MET A 11 10.14 4.84 11.72
N ARG A 12 11.40 4.40 11.80
CA ARG A 12 12.55 5.29 12.05
C ARG A 12 12.77 6.25 10.89
N ALA A 13 12.67 5.77 9.65
CA ALA A 13 12.81 6.60 8.46
C ALA A 13 11.71 7.67 8.39
N LEU A 14 10.45 7.31 8.65
CA LEU A 14 9.34 8.26 8.72
C LEU A 14 9.56 9.34 9.79
N ASN A 15 10.00 8.94 10.99
CA ASN A 15 10.32 9.89 12.05
C ASN A 15 11.48 10.82 11.67
N PHE A 16 12.49 10.30 10.99
CA PHE A 16 13.60 11.11 10.48
C PHE A 16 13.12 12.13 9.44
N SER A 17 12.35 11.70 8.43
CA SER A 17 11.80 12.60 7.41
C SER A 17 10.90 13.68 7.99
N SER A 18 10.08 13.32 8.99
CA SER A 18 9.26 14.30 9.70
C SER A 18 10.13 15.35 10.40
N ARG A 19 11.20 14.94 11.08
CA ARG A 19 12.10 15.89 11.75
C ARG A 19 12.77 16.84 10.77
N VAL A 20 13.28 16.34 9.65
CA VAL A 20 13.90 17.17 8.61
C VAL A 20 12.90 18.18 8.04
N ALA A 21 11.65 17.76 7.79
CA ALA A 21 10.60 18.65 7.30
C ALA A 21 10.21 19.78 8.29
N PHE A 22 10.40 19.57 9.60
CA PHE A 22 10.15 20.57 10.64
C PHE A 22 11.40 21.34 11.09
N GLU A 23 12.59 20.93 10.62
CA GLU A 23 13.84 21.69 10.77
C GLU A 23 13.93 22.82 9.72
N GLU A 24 13.04 22.86 8.72
CA GLU A 24 12.90 23.98 7.78
C GLU A 24 12.23 25.20 8.47
N GLU A 25 12.79 26.39 8.25
CA GLU A 25 12.20 27.67 8.67
C GLU A 25 11.09 28.08 7.69
N ASN A 26 10.02 28.70 8.19
CA ASN A 26 8.98 29.28 7.33
C ASN A 26 9.52 30.47 6.51
N GLU A 27 8.72 31.03 5.59
CA GLU A 27 9.10 32.22 4.78
C GLU A 27 9.54 33.44 5.62
N SER A 28 9.28 33.43 6.93
CA SER A 28 9.64 34.47 7.91
C SER A 28 10.85 34.10 8.80
N GLY A 29 11.51 32.96 8.59
CA GLY A 29 12.66 32.53 9.40
C GLY A 29 12.30 31.93 10.76
N GLU A 30 11.03 31.59 11.01
CA GLU A 30 10.58 31.00 12.26
C GLU A 30 10.49 29.48 12.15
N PRO A 31 10.81 28.72 13.23
CA PRO A 31 10.61 27.28 13.28
C PRO A 31 9.14 26.94 13.03
N ILE A 32 8.87 25.94 12.18
CA ILE A 32 7.50 25.46 11.96
C ILE A 32 7.01 24.77 13.24
N GLU A 33 6.13 25.43 13.99
CA GLU A 33 5.52 24.83 15.19
C GLU A 33 4.51 23.74 14.81
N PHE A 34 4.60 22.59 15.49
CA PHE A 34 3.67 21.48 15.30
C PHE A 34 2.37 21.75 16.07
N PRO A 35 1.20 21.89 15.41
CA PRO A 35 -0.06 22.18 16.09
C PRO A 35 -0.62 20.89 16.72
N GLU A 36 -0.07 20.48 17.86
CA GLU A 36 -0.36 19.19 18.53
C GLU A 36 -1.86 18.90 18.68
N LYS A 37 -2.65 19.91 19.08
CA LYS A 37 -4.10 19.74 19.28
C LYS A 37 -4.86 19.51 17.97
N ALA A 38 -4.47 20.21 16.90
CA ALA A 38 -5.07 20.03 15.58
C ALA A 38 -4.66 18.68 14.98
N PHE A 39 -3.41 18.27 15.19
CA PHE A 39 -2.92 16.96 14.80
C PHE A 39 -3.65 15.81 15.51
N LEU A 40 -3.79 15.88 16.84
CA LEU A 40 -4.55 14.89 17.60
C LEU A 40 -6.03 14.84 17.16
N GLY A 41 -6.64 16.00 16.93
CA GLY A 41 -8.03 16.09 16.44
C GLY A 41 -8.22 15.45 15.07
N THR A 42 -7.33 15.74 14.11
CA THR A 42 -7.37 15.16 12.77
C THR A 42 -7.08 13.66 12.78
N MET A 43 -6.16 13.20 13.62
CA MET A 43 -5.86 11.77 13.79
C MET A 43 -7.07 11.01 14.37
N LEU A 44 -7.74 11.58 15.39
CA LEU A 44 -8.96 10.98 15.94
C LEU A 44 -10.08 10.94 14.90
N LEU A 45 -10.27 12.01 14.15
CA LEU A 45 -11.27 12.07 13.07
C LEU A 45 -10.98 11.02 12.00
N ALA A 46 -9.72 10.89 11.58
CA ALA A 46 -9.31 9.88 10.61
C ALA A 46 -9.56 8.46 11.12
N LEU A 47 -9.28 8.19 12.40
CA LEU A 47 -9.58 6.90 13.03
C LEU A 47 -11.08 6.60 13.02
N VAL A 48 -11.91 7.56 13.45
CA VAL A 48 -13.37 7.42 13.43
C VAL A 48 -13.88 7.18 12.01
N PHE A 49 -13.38 7.93 11.02
CA PHE A 49 -13.73 7.75 9.62
C PHE A 49 -13.39 6.34 9.14
N VAL A 50 -12.18 5.84 9.43
CA VAL A 50 -11.76 4.49 9.04
C VAL A 50 -12.64 3.42 9.68
N VAL A 51 -12.93 3.52 10.99
CA VAL A 51 -13.81 2.57 11.67
C VAL A 51 -15.23 2.62 11.09
N ALA A 52 -15.77 3.82 10.86
CA ALA A 52 -17.11 3.98 10.32
C ALA A 52 -17.24 3.39 8.90
N VAL A 53 -16.32 3.76 8.00
CA VAL A 53 -16.40 3.38 6.59
C VAL A 53 -15.97 1.94 6.34
N PHE A 54 -14.86 1.49 6.92
CA PHE A 54 -14.28 0.18 6.59
C PHE A 54 -14.72 -0.96 7.52
N PHE A 55 -15.31 -0.65 8.67
CA PHE A 55 -15.78 -1.68 9.62
C PHE A 55 -17.29 -1.59 9.82
N ALA A 56 -17.82 -0.44 10.24
CA ALA A 56 -19.23 -0.32 10.55
C ALA A 56 -20.12 -0.45 9.29
N ALA A 57 -19.79 0.24 8.19
CA ALA A 57 -20.63 0.21 6.99
C ALA A 57 -20.80 -1.20 6.38
N PRO A 58 -19.74 -2.03 6.21
CA PRO A 58 -19.91 -3.41 5.75
C PRO A 58 -20.75 -4.27 6.70
N ILE A 59 -20.59 -4.11 8.02
CA ILE A 59 -21.37 -4.86 9.03
C ILE A 59 -22.84 -4.46 9.00
N LEU A 60 -23.13 -3.16 8.92
CA LEU A 60 -24.50 -2.65 8.83
C LEU A 60 -25.19 -3.12 7.55
N LEU A 61 -24.46 -3.16 6.43
CA LEU A 61 -24.96 -3.72 5.17
C LEU A 61 -25.28 -5.20 5.32
N ALA A 62 -24.37 -5.99 5.89
CA ALA A 62 -24.58 -7.42 6.11
C ALA A 62 -25.85 -7.66 6.94
N HIS A 63 -26.00 -6.92 8.05
CA HIS A 63 -27.16 -7.03 8.92
C HIS A 63 -28.47 -6.61 8.24
N LEU A 64 -28.44 -5.57 7.39
CA LEU A 64 -29.61 -5.15 6.61
C LEU A 64 -30.04 -6.22 5.59
N LEU A 65 -29.08 -6.86 4.91
CA LEU A 65 -29.35 -7.94 3.96
C LEU A 65 -29.89 -9.20 4.67
N GLU A 66 -29.34 -9.55 5.83
CA GLU A 66 -29.87 -10.63 6.68
C GLU A 66 -31.32 -10.38 7.10
N ARG A 67 -31.67 -9.12 7.42
CA ARG A 67 -33.05 -8.74 7.77
C ARG A 67 -34.04 -8.92 6.61
N TRP A 68 -33.57 -8.95 5.38
CA TRP A 68 -34.37 -9.21 4.18
C TRP A 68 -34.37 -10.70 3.77
N ASP A 69 -33.93 -11.59 4.68
CA ASP A 69 -33.89 -13.04 4.46
C ASP A 69 -33.03 -13.45 3.26
N VAL A 70 -32.03 -12.62 2.92
CA VAL A 70 -31.05 -12.92 1.88
C VAL A 70 -30.19 -14.09 2.35
N ALA A 71 -30.01 -15.09 1.48
CA ALA A 71 -29.21 -16.27 1.83
C ALA A 71 -27.78 -15.87 2.23
N ARG A 72 -27.26 -16.49 3.29
CA ARG A 72 -25.96 -16.16 3.90
C ARG A 72 -24.83 -16.00 2.88
N ALA A 73 -24.72 -16.91 1.90
CA ALA A 73 -23.69 -16.84 0.87
C ALA A 73 -23.70 -15.50 0.08
N TRP A 74 -24.89 -14.97 -0.22
CA TRP A 74 -25.05 -13.68 -0.90
C TRP A 74 -24.74 -12.50 0.00
N VAL A 75 -25.05 -12.59 1.30
CA VAL A 75 -24.67 -11.57 2.29
C VAL A 75 -23.16 -11.43 2.37
N VAL A 76 -22.45 -12.56 2.54
CA VAL A 76 -20.98 -12.52 2.67
C VAL A 76 -20.32 -12.09 1.35
N LEU A 77 -20.87 -12.48 0.20
CA LEU A 77 -20.38 -12.00 -1.10
C LEU A 77 -20.57 -10.47 -1.24
N ALA A 78 -21.75 -9.95 -0.89
CA ALA A 78 -22.04 -8.53 -0.95
C ALA A 78 -21.14 -7.72 0.00
N GLU A 79 -20.90 -8.20 1.22
CA GLU A 79 -19.95 -7.57 2.14
C GLU A 79 -18.55 -7.50 1.54
N GLY A 80 -18.08 -8.61 0.95
CA GLY A 80 -16.77 -8.66 0.29
C GLY A 80 -16.65 -7.67 -0.86
N VAL A 81 -17.65 -7.63 -1.75
CA VAL A 81 -17.68 -6.71 -2.90
C VAL A 81 -17.68 -5.25 -2.43
N VAL A 82 -18.49 -4.92 -1.41
CA VAL A 82 -18.54 -3.55 -0.87
C VAL A 82 -17.24 -3.18 -0.20
N ARG A 83 -16.62 -4.08 0.58
CA ARG A 83 -15.31 -3.82 1.21
C ARG A 83 -14.22 -3.56 0.17
N LEU A 84 -14.17 -4.37 -0.89
CA LEU A 84 -13.24 -4.16 -2.01
C LEU A 84 -13.52 -2.84 -2.74
N GLY A 85 -14.79 -2.55 -3.02
CA GLY A 85 -15.22 -1.31 -3.67
C GLY A 85 -14.87 -0.07 -2.85
N LEU A 86 -15.11 -0.09 -1.54
CA LEU A 86 -14.72 0.98 -0.61
C LEU A 86 -13.21 1.17 -0.58
N PHE A 87 -12.42 0.09 -0.56
CA PHE A 87 -10.96 0.16 -0.58
C PHE A 87 -10.43 0.79 -1.85
N VAL A 88 -10.86 0.30 -3.02
CA VAL A 88 -10.44 0.84 -4.32
C VAL A 88 -10.92 2.29 -4.49
N GLY A 89 -12.18 2.57 -4.15
CA GLY A 89 -12.78 3.90 -4.24
C GLY A 89 -12.11 4.91 -3.33
N TYR A 90 -11.74 4.51 -2.11
CA TYR A 90 -10.99 5.35 -1.18
C TYR A 90 -9.63 5.75 -1.76
N ILE A 91 -8.81 4.78 -2.21
CA ILE A 91 -7.49 5.05 -2.80
C ILE A 91 -7.62 5.95 -4.03
N ALA A 92 -8.60 5.67 -4.90
CA ALA A 92 -8.85 6.50 -6.07
C ALA A 92 -9.21 7.95 -5.70
N THR A 93 -10.03 8.15 -4.66
CA THR A 93 -10.50 9.47 -4.24
C THR A 93 -9.41 10.27 -3.55
N ILE A 94 -8.67 9.68 -2.62
CA ILE A 94 -7.57 10.41 -1.95
C ILE A 94 -6.45 10.77 -2.92
N GLY A 95 -6.25 9.97 -3.98
CA GLY A 95 -5.27 10.26 -5.04
C GLY A 95 -5.59 11.51 -5.86
N LEU A 96 -6.78 12.09 -5.70
CA LEU A 96 -7.16 13.37 -6.30
C LEU A 96 -6.67 14.56 -5.47
N ILE A 97 -6.33 14.36 -4.19
CA ILE A 97 -5.80 15.39 -3.31
C ILE A 97 -4.37 15.72 -3.75
N PRO A 98 -4.02 17.01 -3.99
CA PRO A 98 -2.70 17.39 -4.54
C PRO A 98 -1.50 16.81 -3.79
N ASP A 99 -1.52 16.86 -2.45
CA ASP A 99 -0.40 16.37 -1.64
C ASP A 99 -0.24 14.85 -1.73
N ILE A 100 -1.35 14.11 -1.70
CA ILE A 100 -1.34 12.65 -1.87
C ILE A 100 -0.92 12.28 -3.29
N ARG A 101 -1.38 13.03 -4.29
CA ARG A 101 -0.96 12.86 -5.68
C ARG A 101 0.55 13.05 -5.80
N ARG A 102 1.13 14.05 -5.12
CA ARG A 102 2.58 14.28 -5.08
C ARG A 102 3.34 13.10 -4.48
N VAL A 103 2.82 12.50 -3.40
CA VAL A 103 3.38 11.26 -2.84
C VAL A 103 3.33 10.11 -3.85
N PHE A 104 2.22 9.93 -4.57
CA PHE A 104 2.10 8.90 -5.62
C PHE A 104 3.03 9.15 -6.81
N GLN A 105 3.41 10.40 -7.07
CA GLN A 105 4.42 10.73 -8.08
C GLN A 105 5.82 10.33 -7.63
N TYR A 106 6.22 10.63 -6.38
CA TYR A 106 7.50 10.16 -5.84
C TYR A 106 7.62 8.64 -5.88
N HIS A 107 6.53 7.94 -5.58
CA HIS A 107 6.47 6.47 -5.71
C HIS A 107 6.62 6.01 -7.17
N GLY A 108 6.03 6.74 -8.13
CA GLY A 108 6.28 6.50 -9.56
C GLY A 108 7.74 6.73 -9.95
N ALA A 109 8.38 7.77 -9.42
CA ALA A 109 9.79 8.08 -9.67
C ALA A 109 10.71 6.97 -9.16
N GLU A 110 10.47 6.45 -7.95
CA GLU A 110 11.19 5.30 -7.39
C GLU A 110 11.17 4.10 -8.35
N HIS A 111 9.99 3.73 -8.84
CA HIS A 111 9.83 2.62 -9.77
C HIS A 111 10.57 2.83 -11.08
N MET A 112 10.47 4.03 -11.65
CA MET A 112 11.15 4.37 -12.89
C MET A 112 12.68 4.29 -12.74
N THR A 113 13.20 4.77 -11.61
CA THR A 113 14.64 4.69 -11.27
C THR A 113 15.10 3.24 -11.12
N ILE A 114 14.33 2.40 -10.41
CA ILE A 114 14.63 0.97 -10.26
C ILE A 114 14.62 0.26 -11.62
N HIS A 115 13.63 0.54 -12.48
CA HIS A 115 13.59 -0.04 -13.83
C HIS A 115 14.81 0.36 -14.67
N ALA A 116 15.21 1.63 -14.63
CA ALA A 116 16.41 2.10 -15.33
C ALA A 116 17.66 1.35 -14.84
N TYR A 117 17.76 1.15 -13.53
CA TYR A 117 18.84 0.39 -12.92
C TYR A 117 18.83 -1.09 -13.32
N GLU A 118 17.68 -1.77 -13.23
CA GLU A 118 17.52 -3.18 -13.62
C GLU A 118 17.82 -3.38 -15.12
N ALA A 119 17.51 -2.39 -15.96
CA ALA A 119 17.83 -2.37 -17.38
C ALA A 119 19.28 -1.95 -17.69
N SER A 120 20.11 -1.73 -16.66
CA SER A 120 21.50 -1.27 -16.79
C SER A 120 21.64 0.03 -17.60
N ARG A 121 20.66 0.93 -17.49
CA ARG A 121 20.69 2.27 -18.10
C ARG A 121 21.32 3.29 -17.15
N PRO A 122 21.93 4.36 -17.69
CA PRO A 122 22.43 5.45 -16.86
C PRO A 122 21.32 6.08 -16.01
N LEU A 123 21.60 6.32 -14.72
CA LEU A 123 20.68 6.97 -13.79
C LEU A 123 20.65 8.49 -14.04
N THR A 124 20.03 8.88 -15.15
CA THR A 124 19.80 10.28 -15.52
C THR A 124 18.30 10.51 -15.71
N VAL A 125 17.83 11.73 -15.47
CA VAL A 125 16.41 12.09 -15.63
C VAL A 125 15.89 11.71 -17.02
N ALA A 126 16.69 11.96 -18.07
CA ALA A 126 16.31 11.67 -19.45
C ALA A 126 16.08 10.17 -19.71
N GLU A 127 16.93 9.31 -19.14
CA GLU A 127 16.82 7.86 -19.30
C GLU A 127 15.69 7.28 -18.42
N VAL A 128 15.60 7.74 -17.16
CA VAL A 128 14.59 7.26 -16.20
C VAL A 128 13.16 7.58 -16.68
N ARG A 129 12.95 8.73 -17.32
CA ARG A 129 11.67 9.13 -17.93
C ARG A 129 11.08 8.09 -18.90
N GLY A 130 11.91 7.29 -19.54
CA GLY A 130 11.48 6.29 -20.52
C GLY A 130 10.85 5.03 -19.90
N PHE A 131 10.96 4.84 -18.59
CA PHE A 131 10.52 3.63 -17.91
C PHE A 131 9.08 3.72 -17.37
N PRO A 132 8.37 2.59 -17.26
CA PRO A 132 7.02 2.58 -16.71
C PRO A 132 7.03 2.89 -15.21
N LYS A 133 5.98 3.56 -14.73
CA LYS A 133 5.78 3.86 -13.30
C LYS A 133 5.24 2.67 -12.51
N GLU A 134 4.71 1.65 -13.17
CA GLU A 134 4.26 0.40 -12.56
C GLU A 134 5.42 -0.60 -12.49
N HIS A 135 5.59 -1.27 -11.34
CA HIS A 135 6.69 -2.20 -11.12
C HIS A 135 6.18 -3.51 -10.50
N GLN A 136 6.56 -4.64 -11.09
CA GLN A 136 6.07 -5.98 -10.68
C GLN A 136 6.50 -6.35 -9.25
N ARG A 137 7.64 -5.82 -8.80
CA ARG A 137 8.21 -6.07 -7.47
C ARG A 137 7.76 -5.06 -6.40
N CYS A 138 6.83 -4.16 -6.71
CA CYS A 138 6.39 -3.15 -5.75
C CYS A 138 5.58 -3.76 -4.60
N GLY A 139 5.86 -3.31 -3.37
CA GLY A 139 5.07 -3.59 -2.19
C GLY A 139 3.62 -3.08 -2.27
N THR A 140 3.24 -2.17 -3.16
CA THR A 140 1.81 -1.83 -3.33
C THR A 140 0.99 -2.93 -4.01
N SER A 141 1.64 -3.85 -4.76
CA SER A 141 1.01 -5.14 -5.14
C SER A 141 0.62 -5.96 -3.91
N PHE A 142 1.30 -5.78 -2.78
CA PHE A 142 1.00 -6.47 -1.52
C PHE A 142 -0.37 -6.08 -0.98
N LEU A 143 -0.76 -4.80 -1.08
CA LEU A 143 -2.01 -4.31 -0.51
C LEU A 143 -3.24 -5.02 -1.11
N LEU A 144 -3.32 -5.15 -2.43
CA LEU A 144 -4.47 -5.85 -3.05
C LEU A 144 -4.49 -7.33 -2.69
N VAL A 145 -3.33 -7.99 -2.73
CA VAL A 145 -3.24 -9.42 -2.35
C VAL A 145 -3.66 -9.61 -0.90
N VAL A 146 -3.18 -8.77 0.01
CA VAL A 146 -3.57 -8.82 1.43
C VAL A 146 -5.07 -8.60 1.61
N VAL A 147 -5.65 -7.59 0.95
CA VAL A 147 -7.08 -7.31 1.03
C VAL A 147 -7.90 -8.49 0.50
N LEU A 148 -7.48 -9.10 -0.61
CA LEU A 148 -8.18 -10.22 -1.24
C LEU A 148 -8.03 -11.50 -0.41
N VAL A 149 -6.83 -11.79 0.09
CA VAL A 149 -6.57 -12.92 1.01
C VAL A 149 -7.33 -12.72 2.32
N ALA A 150 -7.38 -11.51 2.87
CA ALA A 150 -8.17 -11.19 4.05
C ALA A 150 -9.65 -11.44 3.79
N LEU A 151 -10.18 -10.93 2.68
CA LEU A 151 -11.57 -11.12 2.28
C LEU A 151 -11.92 -12.60 2.18
N VAL A 152 -11.11 -13.41 1.50
CA VAL A 152 -11.35 -14.86 1.38
C VAL A 152 -11.22 -15.56 2.74
N THR A 153 -10.19 -15.22 3.53
CA THR A 153 -9.95 -15.82 4.84
C THR A 153 -11.11 -15.56 5.80
N PHE A 154 -11.57 -14.32 5.87
CA PHE A 154 -12.69 -13.94 6.73
C PHE A 154 -14.03 -14.42 6.17
N PHE A 155 -14.20 -14.46 4.84
CA PHE A 155 -15.37 -15.08 4.20
C PHE A 155 -15.51 -16.56 4.60
N VAL A 156 -14.42 -17.33 4.50
CA VAL A 156 -14.43 -18.75 4.88
C VAL A 156 -14.65 -18.92 6.38
N PHE A 157 -14.02 -18.08 7.20
CA PHE A 157 -14.23 -18.10 8.64
C PHE A 157 -15.69 -17.82 9.01
N ASP A 158 -16.28 -16.75 8.48
CA ASP A 158 -17.66 -16.32 8.80
C ASP A 158 -18.71 -17.30 8.23
N LEU A 159 -18.35 -18.13 7.22
CA LEU A 159 -19.19 -19.23 6.73
C LEU A 159 -19.13 -20.47 7.65
N LEU A 160 -17.96 -20.78 8.21
CA LEU A 160 -17.73 -21.98 9.02
C LEU A 160 -18.02 -21.77 10.52
N VAL A 161 -17.87 -20.54 11.02
CA VAL A 161 -17.96 -20.19 12.43
C VAL A 161 -19.00 -19.09 12.63
N ASP A 162 -20.09 -19.43 13.31
CA ASP A 162 -21.22 -18.52 13.59
C ASP A 162 -21.32 -18.20 15.08
N GLU A 163 -20.20 -17.75 15.66
CA GLU A 163 -20.03 -17.57 17.12
C GLU A 163 -20.09 -16.08 17.52
N GLY A 164 -21.14 -15.37 17.14
CA GLY A 164 -21.40 -13.99 17.60
C GLY A 164 -20.31 -12.95 17.28
N LEU A 165 -20.50 -11.71 17.79
CA LEU A 165 -19.66 -10.56 17.42
C LEU A 165 -18.22 -10.65 17.97
N LEU A 166 -18.06 -11.13 19.22
CA LEU A 166 -16.74 -11.17 19.88
C LEU A 166 -15.76 -12.12 19.18
N VAL A 167 -16.21 -13.32 18.79
CA VAL A 167 -15.35 -14.28 18.08
C VAL A 167 -15.01 -13.76 16.68
N ARG A 168 -15.97 -13.13 15.99
CA ARG A 168 -15.71 -12.47 14.69
C ARG A 168 -14.69 -11.34 14.77
N VAL A 169 -14.70 -10.54 15.84
CA VAL A 169 -13.72 -9.46 16.04
C VAL A 169 -12.36 -10.06 16.44
N ALA A 170 -12.34 -11.03 17.34
CA ALA A 170 -11.11 -11.69 17.77
C ALA A 170 -10.40 -12.40 16.60
N SER A 171 -11.15 -13.10 15.73
CA SER A 171 -10.59 -13.78 14.56
C SER A 171 -9.91 -12.81 13.59
N ARG A 172 -10.43 -11.59 13.45
CA ARG A 172 -9.82 -10.53 12.63
C ARG A 172 -8.45 -10.08 13.12
N ILE A 173 -8.16 -10.22 14.41
CA ILE A 173 -6.85 -9.93 14.99
C ILE A 173 -5.96 -11.17 14.92
N VAL A 174 -6.48 -12.32 15.35
CA VAL A 174 -5.71 -13.58 15.43
C VAL A 174 -5.27 -14.08 14.06
N LEU A 175 -6.06 -13.85 13.00
CA LEU A 175 -5.74 -14.32 11.64
C LEU A 175 -4.85 -13.35 10.84
N ILE A 176 -4.45 -12.20 11.38
CA ILE A 176 -3.53 -11.25 10.71
C ILE A 176 -2.24 -11.96 10.25
N PRO A 177 -1.56 -12.78 11.08
CA PRO A 177 -0.33 -13.47 10.65
C PRO A 177 -0.58 -14.45 9.50
N VAL A 178 -1.74 -15.12 9.48
CA VAL A 178 -2.13 -16.05 8.41
C VAL A 178 -2.31 -15.29 7.10
N VAL A 179 -3.09 -14.20 7.13
CA VAL A 179 -3.30 -13.34 5.97
C VAL A 179 -1.97 -12.81 5.43
N ALA A 180 -1.10 -12.29 6.30
CA ALA A 180 0.20 -11.76 5.91
C ALA A 180 1.11 -12.85 5.30
N GLY A 181 1.16 -14.04 5.91
CA GLY A 181 1.97 -15.16 5.44
C GLY A 181 1.51 -15.69 4.07
N VAL A 182 0.21 -15.92 3.90
CA VAL A 182 -0.37 -16.38 2.63
C VAL A 182 -0.15 -15.32 1.53
N SER A 183 -0.35 -14.05 1.86
CA SER A 183 -0.12 -12.95 0.90
C SER A 183 1.33 -12.88 0.44
N TYR A 184 2.28 -13.04 1.37
CA TYR A 184 3.71 -13.09 1.06
C TYR A 184 4.05 -14.22 0.09
N GLU A 185 3.55 -15.44 0.34
CA GLU A 185 3.82 -16.59 -0.53
C GLU A 185 3.19 -16.42 -1.92
N ILE A 186 1.97 -15.87 -2.01
CA ILE A 186 1.33 -15.55 -3.30
C ILE A 186 2.20 -14.58 -4.09
N LEU A 187 2.68 -13.50 -3.47
CA LEU A 187 3.52 -12.51 -4.14
C LEU A 187 4.87 -13.08 -4.54
N ARG A 188 5.49 -13.88 -3.66
CA ARG A 188 6.74 -14.58 -3.95
C ARG A 188 6.58 -15.52 -5.14
N PHE A 189 5.45 -16.22 -5.23
CA PHE A 189 5.10 -17.07 -6.36
C PHE A 189 4.91 -16.25 -7.65
N GLY A 190 4.16 -15.15 -7.58
CA GLY A 190 3.94 -14.24 -8.71
C GLY A 190 5.25 -13.68 -9.28
N ALA A 191 6.16 -13.25 -8.40
CA ALA A 191 7.47 -12.75 -8.79
C ALA A 191 8.36 -13.84 -9.44
N ARG A 192 8.32 -15.07 -8.91
CA ARG A 192 9.09 -16.20 -9.43
C ARG A 192 8.65 -16.63 -10.83
N TYR A 193 7.36 -16.61 -11.12
CA TYR A 193 6.79 -17.11 -12.37
C TYR A 193 6.26 -15.99 -13.29
N ARG A 194 6.86 -14.80 -13.21
CA ARG A 194 6.43 -13.59 -13.93
C ARG A 194 6.35 -13.72 -15.46
N GLU A 195 7.13 -14.63 -16.05
CA GLU A 195 7.17 -14.85 -17.49
C GLU A 195 6.00 -15.71 -17.99
N ASN A 196 5.30 -16.40 -17.09
CA ASN A 196 4.14 -17.21 -17.44
C ASN A 196 2.91 -16.30 -17.68
N GLY A 197 2.31 -16.39 -18.86
CA GLY A 197 1.15 -15.59 -19.24
C GLY A 197 -0.05 -15.73 -18.30
N LEU A 198 -0.27 -16.90 -17.69
CA LEU A 198 -1.35 -17.12 -16.72
C LEU A 198 -1.08 -16.39 -15.40
N VAL A 199 0.16 -16.46 -14.91
CA VAL A 199 0.58 -15.74 -13.71
C VAL A 199 0.48 -14.23 -13.96
N ARG A 200 0.92 -13.76 -15.13
CA ARG A 200 0.78 -12.35 -15.51
C ARG A 200 -0.68 -11.89 -15.54
N ALA A 201 -1.60 -12.71 -16.05
CA ALA A 201 -3.03 -12.38 -16.07
C ALA A 201 -3.62 -12.32 -14.65
N LEU A 202 -3.23 -13.25 -13.76
CA LEU A 202 -3.68 -13.29 -12.37
C LEU A 202 -3.23 -12.05 -11.59
N PHE A 203 -2.03 -11.53 -11.88
CA PHE A 203 -1.47 -10.34 -11.23
C PHE A 203 -1.81 -9.03 -11.95
N ALA A 204 -2.48 -9.06 -13.10
CA ALA A 204 -2.89 -7.86 -13.83
C ALA A 204 -3.77 -6.91 -13.00
N PRO A 205 -4.73 -7.37 -12.16
CA PRO A 205 -5.49 -6.49 -11.28
C PRO A 205 -4.61 -5.74 -10.27
N ASN A 206 -3.52 -6.36 -9.78
CA ASN A 206 -2.57 -5.67 -8.89
C ASN A 206 -1.89 -4.51 -9.61
N ILE A 207 -1.42 -4.75 -10.84
CA ILE A 207 -0.78 -3.71 -11.65
C ILE A 207 -1.77 -2.58 -11.98
N ALA A 208 -3.03 -2.91 -12.27
CA ALA A 208 -4.07 -1.90 -12.44
C ALA A 208 -4.30 -1.08 -11.16
N LEU A 209 -4.25 -1.70 -9.99
CA LEU A 209 -4.34 -0.97 -8.72
C LEU A 209 -3.12 -0.07 -8.47
N GLN A 210 -1.92 -0.50 -8.88
CA GLN A 210 -0.72 0.35 -8.79
C GLN A 210 -0.89 1.67 -9.56
N ALA A 211 -1.64 1.69 -10.66
CA ALA A 211 -1.92 2.93 -11.39
C ALA A 211 -2.73 3.95 -10.57
N LEU A 212 -3.41 3.51 -9.50
CA LEU A 212 -4.05 4.42 -8.55
C LEU A 212 -3.03 5.06 -7.60
N THR A 213 -2.03 4.30 -7.15
CA THR A 213 -1.01 4.71 -6.17
C THR A 213 0.32 5.16 -6.77
N THR A 214 0.44 5.19 -8.09
CA THR A 214 1.58 5.71 -8.84
C THR A 214 1.09 6.75 -9.84
N LYS A 215 1.83 7.84 -9.99
CA LYS A 215 1.54 8.93 -10.93
C LYS A 215 2.82 9.33 -11.65
N VAL A 216 2.68 9.98 -12.81
CA VAL A 216 3.83 10.45 -13.58
C VAL A 216 4.52 11.57 -12.79
N PRO A 217 5.80 11.39 -12.40
CA PRO A 217 6.55 12.40 -11.68
C PRO A 217 7.02 13.53 -12.59
N ASP A 218 7.35 14.66 -11.97
CA ASP A 218 8.18 15.69 -12.61
C ASP A 218 9.68 15.39 -12.44
N ASP A 219 10.52 16.19 -13.09
CA ASP A 219 11.98 15.96 -13.12
C ASP A 219 12.62 16.09 -11.75
N SER A 220 12.15 17.03 -10.93
CA SER A 220 12.68 17.22 -9.58
C SER A 220 12.43 15.97 -8.73
N GLN A 221 11.28 15.33 -8.92
CA GLN A 221 10.96 14.08 -8.21
C GLN A 221 11.81 12.90 -8.70
N VAL A 222 12.14 12.87 -10.00
CA VAL A 222 13.05 11.87 -10.58
C VAL A 222 14.47 12.08 -10.05
N GLU A 223 14.96 13.31 -9.97
CA GLU A 223 16.27 13.63 -9.38
C GLU A 223 16.37 13.19 -7.92
N VAL A 224 15.34 13.46 -7.12
CA VAL A 224 15.27 13.00 -5.72
C VAL A 224 15.30 11.47 -5.65
N ALA A 225 14.56 10.78 -6.52
CA ALA A 225 14.55 9.32 -6.55
C ALA A 225 15.91 8.73 -6.95
N ILE A 226 16.60 9.32 -7.93
CA ILE A 226 17.96 8.93 -8.32
C ILE A 226 18.92 9.11 -7.15
N ALA A 227 18.94 10.30 -6.54
CA ALA A 227 19.85 10.60 -5.43
C ALA A 227 19.63 9.67 -4.22
N ALA A 228 18.36 9.41 -3.86
CA ALA A 228 18.02 8.48 -2.79
C ALA A 228 18.45 7.04 -3.11
N PHE A 229 18.30 6.61 -4.37
CA PHE A 229 18.69 5.29 -4.81
C PHE A 229 20.21 5.11 -4.84
N GLU A 230 20.96 6.08 -5.35
CA GLU A 230 22.42 6.07 -5.36
C GLU A 230 23.00 6.03 -3.94
N ALA A 231 22.47 6.84 -3.02
CA ALA A 231 22.87 6.79 -1.60
C ALA A 231 22.64 5.40 -0.98
N THR A 232 21.59 4.70 -1.41
CA THR A 232 21.30 3.32 -0.99
C THR A 232 22.33 2.34 -1.55
N LEU A 233 22.72 2.49 -2.82
CA LEU A 233 23.76 1.66 -3.45
C LEU A 233 25.13 1.87 -2.79
N GLU A 234 25.48 3.12 -2.48
CA GLU A 234 26.71 3.46 -1.77
C GLU A 234 26.74 2.83 -0.38
N ALA A 235 25.65 2.95 0.39
CA ALA A 235 25.53 2.35 1.72
C ALA A 235 25.57 0.80 1.68
N ALA A 236 25.12 0.17 0.59
CA ALA A 236 25.14 -1.28 0.43
C ALA A 236 26.54 -1.85 0.13
N GLY A 237 27.49 -1.00 -0.30
CA GLY A 237 28.86 -1.36 -0.65
C GLY A 237 29.03 -2.00 -2.03
N PRO A 238 30.26 -2.00 -2.60
CA PRO A 238 30.53 -2.57 -3.92
C PRO A 238 30.27 -4.08 -3.95
N GLY A 239 29.32 -4.52 -4.80
CA GLY A 239 29.01 -5.94 -5.07
C GLY A 239 27.61 -6.42 -4.67
N ARG A 240 26.83 -5.65 -3.90
CA ARG A 240 25.42 -5.98 -3.58
C ARG A 240 24.38 -5.23 -4.42
N GLY A 241 24.82 -4.22 -5.17
CA GLY A 241 23.97 -3.45 -6.07
C GLY A 241 23.79 -4.09 -7.44
N ALA A 242 24.84 -4.69 -8.03
CA ALA A 242 24.87 -4.98 -9.48
C ALA A 242 23.64 -5.77 -9.97
N PRO A 243 23.02 -5.37 -11.09
CA PRO A 243 21.91 -6.11 -11.66
C PRO A 243 22.34 -7.55 -11.91
N ALA A 244 21.54 -8.51 -11.44
CA ALA A 244 21.77 -9.92 -11.73
C ALA A 244 21.62 -10.11 -13.24
N SER A 245 22.72 -10.44 -13.91
CA SER A 245 22.80 -10.80 -15.33
C SER A 245 22.03 -12.08 -15.63
#